data_AF-A0A6N7QFJ6-F1
#
_entry.id   AF-A0A6N7QFJ6-F1
#
_cell.length_a   1.000
_cell.length_b   1.000
_cell.length_c   1.000
_cell.angle_alpha   90.00
_cell.angle_beta   90.00
_cell.angle_gamma   90.00
#
_symmetry.space_group_name_H-M   'P 1'
#
loop_
_entity.id
_entity.type
_entity.pdbx_description
1 polymer ?
#
loop_
_entity_poly.entity_id
_entity_poly.type
_entity_poly.pdbx_seq_one_letter_code
_entity_poly.pdbx_strand_id
1 'polypeptide(L)'
;MDWTRSSEVEGGAVIIPRDWIFLHYYEALNLLFRIENSIRVFAYSVLKTSLGPAWADANISSDDSEQGSIQSIGRRRLRQAKQFGYLGYVSPCPLLYLSMGELVQLMFSDAYWKHFATHFAGRKEIMKVKLDEIIAIRNSFAHFRPLREDDIDVIRQNAKHALMDIEVYLSNLTICNDIVPTNTQDSWYKALKTLGSDHLSIQLRQSQNFEWIDVTLFFSPPRSSVDANSGWVDVNVVKLDSPAILSEFPELKNNIVYLTEGQQRRVSDNFLVYTKRLNFLFKRDALEKAEVEIVGAFQRMILMLNEEMELLSQDELARGKLLSTVNVFGFKEKDAPGWKMYLEKAESPPSENDPPEYWGDLGWLGSEFVTKRDKFPWMPSSVSNSSF
;
A
#
# COMPACT_ATOMS: atom_id res chain seq x y z
N MET A 1 34.25 -16.28 -20.27
CA MET A 1 34.02 -15.83 -18.88
C MET A 1 32.67 -16.38 -18.53
N ASP A 2 32.66 -17.47 -17.77
CA ASP A 2 31.44 -18.23 -17.53
C ASP A 2 30.93 -17.89 -16.13
N TRP A 3 29.80 -17.20 -16.08
CA TRP A 3 29.15 -16.83 -14.83
C TRP A 3 28.35 -18.02 -14.32
N THR A 4 28.68 -18.50 -13.12
CA THR A 4 27.93 -19.54 -12.44
C THR A 4 26.49 -19.07 -12.19
N ARG A 5 25.51 -19.94 -12.41
CA ARG A 5 24.09 -19.66 -12.18
C ARG A 5 23.59 -20.49 -11.00
N SER A 6 22.63 -19.97 -10.26
CA SER A 6 21.88 -20.75 -9.29
C SER A 6 21.09 -21.86 -10.00
N SER A 7 20.88 -22.98 -9.32
CA SER A 7 20.01 -24.06 -9.81
C SER A 7 18.91 -24.36 -8.80
N GLU A 8 17.68 -24.46 -9.29
CA GLU A 8 16.57 -25.01 -8.52
C GLU A 8 16.73 -26.53 -8.42
N VAL A 9 16.49 -27.07 -7.23
CA VAL A 9 16.46 -28.50 -6.94
C VAL A 9 15.05 -28.91 -6.54
N GLU A 10 14.76 -30.22 -6.61
CA GLU A 10 13.46 -30.78 -6.23
C GLU A 10 13.04 -30.29 -4.83
N GLY A 11 11.77 -29.88 -4.72
CA GLY A 11 11.22 -29.32 -3.49
C GLY A 11 11.38 -27.80 -3.33
N GLY A 12 11.82 -27.08 -4.37
CA GLY A 12 11.89 -25.61 -4.37
C GLY A 12 13.11 -25.03 -3.66
N ALA A 13 14.07 -25.87 -3.27
CA ALA A 13 15.35 -25.42 -2.76
C ALA A 13 16.22 -24.83 -3.89
N VAL A 14 17.03 -23.83 -3.57
CA VAL A 14 17.94 -23.18 -4.54
C VAL A 14 19.38 -23.39 -4.09
N ILE A 15 20.21 -23.93 -4.96
CA ILE A 15 21.65 -24.05 -4.73
C ILE A 15 22.32 -22.78 -5.25
N ILE A 16 22.88 -22.00 -4.33
CA ILE A 16 23.68 -20.80 -4.63
C ILE A 16 25.15 -21.23 -4.79
N PRO A 17 25.83 -20.83 -5.89
CA PRO A 17 27.25 -21.12 -6.08
C PRO A 17 28.11 -20.58 -4.93
N ARG A 18 29.14 -21.34 -4.53
CA ARG A 18 30.00 -21.00 -3.37
C ARG A 18 30.90 -19.78 -3.60
N ASP A 19 31.10 -19.42 -4.86
CA ASP A 19 31.87 -18.26 -5.32
C ASP A 19 31.04 -16.97 -5.38
N TRP A 20 29.76 -17.01 -5.00
CA TRP A 20 28.93 -15.83 -4.80
C TRP A 20 29.20 -15.18 -3.42
N ILE A 21 28.43 -14.14 -3.07
CA ILE A 21 28.49 -13.46 -1.77
C ILE A 21 28.07 -14.39 -0.62
N PHE A 22 28.57 -14.12 0.59
CA PHE A 22 28.22 -14.89 1.79
C PHE A 22 26.72 -14.79 2.14
N LEU A 23 26.18 -15.84 2.79
CA LEU A 23 24.76 -15.91 3.17
C LEU A 23 24.27 -14.71 3.99
N HIS A 24 25.10 -14.20 4.90
CA HIS A 24 24.73 -13.05 5.73
C HIS A 24 24.50 -11.76 4.92
N TYR A 25 25.01 -11.62 3.70
CA TYR A 25 24.70 -10.48 2.83
C TYR A 25 23.25 -10.51 2.33
N TYR A 26 22.72 -11.69 2.01
CA TYR A 26 21.31 -11.84 1.63
C TYR A 26 20.41 -11.51 2.81
N GLU A 27 20.82 -11.92 4.01
CA GLU A 27 20.07 -11.62 5.21
C GLU A 27 20.08 -10.12 5.52
N ALA A 28 21.25 -9.48 5.46
CA ALA A 28 21.38 -8.03 5.60
C ALA A 28 20.46 -7.30 4.62
N LEU A 29 20.47 -7.70 3.34
CA LEU A 29 19.62 -7.09 2.31
C LEU A 29 18.14 -7.21 2.67
N ASN A 30 17.66 -8.40 3.05
CA ASN A 30 16.27 -8.61 3.43
C ASN A 30 15.86 -7.80 4.67
N LEU A 31 16.68 -7.81 5.72
CA LEU A 31 16.42 -7.05 6.95
C LEU A 31 16.39 -5.54 6.69
N LEU A 32 17.42 -5.02 6.02
CA LEU A 32 17.53 -3.59 5.70
C LEU A 32 16.37 -3.13 4.80
N PHE A 33 16.01 -3.93 3.79
CA PHE A 33 14.87 -3.63 2.93
C PHE A 33 13.57 -3.50 3.74
N ARG A 34 13.30 -4.47 4.63
CA ARG A 34 12.08 -4.48 5.46
C ARG A 34 12.03 -3.33 6.44
N ILE A 35 13.16 -3.06 7.12
CA ILE A 35 13.30 -1.94 8.05
C ILE A 35 13.07 -0.61 7.33
N GLU A 36 13.75 -0.38 6.21
CA GLU A 36 13.69 0.89 5.48
C GLU A 36 12.27 1.18 4.97
N ASN A 37 11.59 0.17 4.42
CA ASN A 37 10.22 0.34 3.92
C ASN A 37 9.18 0.45 5.03
N SER A 38 9.38 -0.21 6.16
CA SER A 38 8.51 -0.04 7.33
C SER A 38 8.64 1.37 7.91
N ILE A 39 9.87 1.90 8.00
CA ILE A 39 10.12 3.28 8.41
C ILE A 39 9.48 4.27 7.44
N ARG A 40 9.50 4.02 6.12
CA ARG A 40 8.80 4.88 5.15
C ARG A 40 7.30 4.95 5.39
N VAL A 41 6.65 3.79 5.56
CA VAL A 41 5.20 3.71 5.81
C VAL A 41 4.84 4.34 7.16
N PHE A 42 5.67 4.12 8.17
CA PHE A 42 5.52 4.75 9.48
C PHE A 42 5.65 6.28 9.40
N ALA A 43 6.73 6.79 8.81
CA ALA A 43 6.94 8.22 8.63
C ALA A 43 5.79 8.87 7.85
N TYR A 44 5.36 8.24 6.75
CA TYR A 44 4.21 8.69 5.98
C TYR A 44 2.95 8.82 6.84
N SER A 45 2.55 7.74 7.52
CA SER A 45 1.28 7.68 8.23
C SER A 45 1.24 8.63 9.43
N VAL A 46 2.34 8.79 10.17
CA VAL A 46 2.43 9.76 11.27
C VAL A 46 2.34 11.19 10.75
N LEU A 47 3.06 11.54 9.67
CA LEU A 47 2.99 12.87 9.08
C LEU A 47 1.62 13.15 8.46
N LYS A 48 1.05 12.19 7.74
CA LYS A 48 -0.28 12.30 7.12
C LYS A 48 -1.36 12.56 8.16
N THR A 49 -1.32 11.85 9.29
CA THR A 49 -2.31 12.03 10.37
C THR A 49 -2.09 13.28 11.20
N SER A 50 -0.84 13.75 11.32
CA SER A 50 -0.50 14.91 12.13
C SER A 50 -0.59 16.25 11.38
N LEU A 51 -0.25 16.25 10.10
CA LEU A 51 -0.17 17.45 9.24
C LEU A 51 -1.26 17.48 8.16
N GLY A 52 -2.04 16.40 8.01
CA GLY A 52 -3.13 16.33 7.05
C GLY A 52 -2.63 16.53 5.62
N PRO A 53 -3.29 17.38 4.80
CA PRO A 53 -2.87 17.64 3.42
C PRO A 53 -1.45 18.21 3.26
N ALA A 54 -0.92 18.88 4.29
CA ALA A 54 0.39 19.53 4.24
C ALA A 54 1.56 18.60 4.59
N TRP A 55 1.32 17.29 4.75
CA TRP A 55 2.35 16.33 5.14
C TRP A 55 3.57 16.32 4.20
N ALA A 56 3.34 16.48 2.90
CA ALA A 56 4.39 16.49 1.89
C ALA A 56 5.19 17.81 1.86
N ASP A 57 4.69 18.85 2.52
CA ASP A 57 5.35 20.15 2.68
C ASP A 57 6.27 20.19 3.90
N ALA A 58 6.35 19.09 4.68
CA ALA A 58 7.28 19.00 5.79
C ALA A 58 8.72 19.20 5.30
N ASN A 59 9.45 20.06 6.00
CA ASN A 59 10.81 20.44 5.70
C ASN A 59 11.78 19.34 6.08
N ILE A 60 12.79 19.13 5.25
CA ILE A 60 13.84 18.18 5.47
C ILE A 60 15.17 18.76 5.00
N SER A 61 16.22 18.46 5.75
CA SER A 61 17.60 18.70 5.33
C SER A 61 18.08 17.45 4.61
N SER A 62 18.45 17.60 3.34
CA SER A 62 19.03 16.48 2.58
C SER A 62 20.47 16.20 3.00
N ASP A 63 20.93 15.00 2.68
CA ASP A 63 22.33 14.58 2.90
C ASP A 63 23.35 15.53 2.20
N ASP A 64 22.92 16.25 1.16
CA ASP A 64 23.72 17.26 0.43
C ASP A 64 23.69 18.66 1.08
N SER A 65 23.22 18.78 2.33
CA SER A 65 23.03 20.04 3.08
C SER A 65 22.02 21.02 2.46
N GLU A 66 21.26 20.59 1.45
CA GLU A 66 20.20 21.40 0.86
C GLU A 66 18.90 21.24 1.65
N GLN A 67 18.21 22.36 1.87
CA GLN A 67 16.91 22.40 2.52
C GLN A 67 15.79 22.41 1.49
N GLY A 68 14.73 21.65 1.76
CA GLY A 68 13.51 21.64 0.96
C GLY A 68 12.38 20.92 1.67
N SER A 69 11.21 20.85 1.05
CA SER A 69 10.14 19.96 1.49
C SER A 69 10.34 18.54 0.96
N ILE A 70 9.72 17.54 1.60
CA ILE A 70 9.64 16.15 1.11
C ILE A 70 9.22 16.12 -0.37
N GLN A 71 8.19 16.89 -0.73
CA GLN A 71 7.70 16.95 -2.12
C GLN A 71 8.75 17.53 -3.08
N SER A 72 9.42 18.62 -2.69
CA SER A 72 10.39 19.31 -3.54
C SER A 72 11.62 18.43 -3.84
N ILE A 73 12.12 17.72 -2.83
CA ILE A 73 13.27 16.83 -2.97
C ILE A 73 12.89 15.58 -3.75
N GLY A 74 11.73 14.98 -3.44
CA GLY A 74 11.21 13.84 -4.18
C GLY A 74 11.03 14.14 -5.66
N ARG A 75 10.39 15.26 -6.02
CA ARG A 75 10.23 15.69 -7.42
C ARG A 75 11.56 15.94 -8.13
N ARG A 76 12.56 16.48 -7.43
CA ARG A 76 13.89 16.68 -8.01
C ARG A 76 14.57 15.34 -8.32
N ARG A 77 14.60 14.42 -7.35
CA ARG A 77 15.22 13.09 -7.54
C ARG A 77 14.48 12.25 -8.57
N LEU A 78 13.16 12.36 -8.63
CA LEU A 78 12.36 11.78 -9.71
C LEU A 78 12.78 12.31 -11.09
N ARG A 79 12.96 13.64 -11.23
CA ARG A 79 13.43 14.24 -12.48
C ARG A 79 14.84 13.78 -12.84
N GLN A 80 15.74 13.68 -11.87
CA GLN A 80 17.10 13.15 -12.07
C GLN A 80 17.06 11.69 -12.52
N ALA A 81 16.27 10.84 -11.86
CA ALA A 81 16.12 9.42 -12.23
C ALA A 81 15.64 9.26 -13.69
N LYS A 82 14.67 10.08 -14.12
CA LYS A 82 14.19 10.10 -15.51
C LYS A 82 15.27 10.51 -16.53
N GLN A 83 16.20 11.40 -16.16
CA GLN A 83 17.29 11.81 -17.05
C GLN A 83 18.31 10.70 -17.30
N PHE A 84 18.54 9.83 -16.32
CA PHE A 84 19.50 8.74 -16.45
C PHE A 84 18.91 7.49 -17.13
N GLY A 85 17.59 7.40 -17.36
CA GLY A 85 16.96 6.39 -18.21
C GLY A 85 17.01 4.93 -17.73
N TYR A 86 17.88 4.58 -16.77
CA TYR A 86 18.04 3.23 -16.21
C TYR A 86 17.83 3.14 -14.69
N LEU A 87 17.54 4.26 -14.01
CA LEU A 87 17.44 4.31 -12.54
C LEU A 87 15.99 4.11 -12.06
N GLY A 88 15.63 2.84 -11.89
CA GLY A 88 14.64 2.39 -10.91
C GLY A 88 13.16 2.52 -11.29
N TYR A 89 12.34 1.81 -10.52
CA TYR A 89 10.88 1.91 -10.55
C TYR A 89 10.43 3.31 -10.10
N VAL A 90 9.40 3.84 -10.76
CA VAL A 90 8.85 5.15 -10.43
C VAL A 90 7.63 5.00 -9.54
N SER A 91 7.64 5.76 -8.45
CA SER A 91 6.63 5.71 -7.40
C SER A 91 5.94 7.06 -7.26
N PRO A 92 4.62 7.09 -7.00
CA PRO A 92 3.90 8.33 -6.71
C PRO A 92 4.32 8.96 -5.36
N CYS A 93 4.88 8.18 -4.43
CA CYS A 93 5.17 8.65 -3.08
C CYS A 93 6.54 9.35 -2.98
N PRO A 94 6.61 10.65 -2.61
CA PRO A 94 7.88 11.38 -2.52
C PRO A 94 8.86 10.80 -1.47
N LEU A 95 8.36 10.11 -0.44
CA LEU A 95 9.20 9.48 0.60
C LEU A 95 10.06 8.32 0.08
N LEU A 96 9.67 7.69 -1.03
CA LEU A 96 10.49 6.63 -1.63
C LEU A 96 11.79 7.16 -2.25
N TYR A 97 11.83 8.45 -2.55
CA TYR A 97 13.02 9.11 -3.04
C TYR A 97 13.94 9.60 -1.92
N LEU A 98 13.56 9.42 -0.66
CA LEU A 98 14.40 9.76 0.49
C LEU A 98 15.26 8.58 0.95
N SER A 99 16.47 8.90 1.41
CA SER A 99 17.37 7.94 2.04
C SER A 99 16.86 7.53 3.42
N MET A 100 17.30 6.37 3.94
CA MET A 100 17.00 6.00 5.33
C MET A 100 17.53 7.05 6.32
N GLY A 101 18.68 7.65 6.03
CA GLY A 101 19.27 8.72 6.84
C GLY A 101 18.37 9.94 6.92
N GLU A 102 17.84 10.39 5.79
CA GLU A 102 16.90 11.50 5.71
C GLU A 102 15.59 11.21 6.47
N LEU A 103 15.04 10.01 6.35
CA LEU A 103 13.84 9.61 7.11
C LEU A 103 14.11 9.64 8.63
N VAL A 104 15.25 9.15 9.08
CA VAL A 104 15.65 9.20 10.49
C VAL A 104 15.86 10.64 10.94
N GLN A 105 16.53 11.49 10.16
CA GLN A 105 16.69 12.90 10.48
C GLN A 105 15.35 13.62 10.59
N LEU A 106 14.42 13.36 9.68
CA LEU A 106 13.07 13.91 9.69
C LEU A 106 12.33 13.55 10.98
N MET A 107 12.25 12.25 11.30
CA MET A 107 11.56 11.74 12.49
C MET A 107 12.13 12.31 13.78
N PHE A 108 13.46 12.42 13.86
CA PHE A 108 14.18 12.88 15.05
C PHE A 108 14.52 14.39 15.03
N SER A 109 13.98 15.16 14.09
CA SER A 109 14.12 16.62 14.10
C SER A 109 13.31 17.24 15.25
N ASP A 110 13.75 18.37 15.81
CA ASP A 110 12.98 19.04 16.87
C ASP A 110 11.60 19.51 16.40
N ALA A 111 11.47 19.85 15.12
CA ALA A 111 10.21 20.29 14.52
C ALA A 111 9.13 19.19 14.53
N TYR A 112 9.53 17.94 14.25
CA TYR A 112 8.58 16.83 14.05
C TYR A 112 8.60 15.78 15.15
N TRP A 113 9.62 15.74 16.02
CA TRP A 113 9.74 14.72 17.07
C TRP A 113 8.48 14.61 17.94
N LYS A 114 7.79 15.72 18.21
CA LYS A 114 6.51 15.75 18.95
C LYS A 114 5.43 14.82 18.38
N HIS A 115 5.48 14.52 17.08
CA HIS A 115 4.55 13.61 16.40
C HIS A 115 5.01 12.14 16.46
N PHE A 116 6.31 11.91 16.59
CA PHE A 116 6.90 10.57 16.57
C PHE A 116 7.17 10.00 17.96
N ALA A 117 7.37 10.85 18.96
CA ALA A 117 7.86 10.48 20.29
C ALA A 117 7.04 9.37 20.98
N THR A 118 5.72 9.36 20.79
CA THR A 118 4.80 8.38 21.40
C THR A 118 4.92 6.98 20.83
N HIS A 119 5.62 6.82 19.70
CA HIS A 119 5.80 5.55 19.00
C HIS A 119 7.19 4.96 19.20
N PHE A 120 7.96 5.51 20.14
CA PHE A 120 9.28 5.01 20.51
C PHE A 120 9.33 4.77 22.02
N ALA A 121 9.65 3.53 22.42
CA ALA A 121 9.75 3.13 23.82
C ALA A 121 10.88 3.82 24.61
N GLY A 122 11.84 4.46 23.91
CA GLY A 122 13.06 4.99 24.50
C GLY A 122 13.26 6.49 24.27
N ARG A 123 14.28 7.05 24.95
CA ARG A 123 14.67 8.45 24.76
C ARG A 123 15.09 8.71 23.31
N LYS A 124 14.78 9.91 22.83
CA LYS A 124 15.07 10.39 21.47
C LYS A 124 16.49 10.04 21.01
N GLU A 125 17.48 10.36 21.82
CA GLU A 125 18.90 10.17 21.49
C GLU A 125 19.27 8.69 21.37
N ILE A 126 18.73 7.85 22.26
CA ILE A 126 19.00 6.40 22.27
C ILE A 126 18.39 5.75 21.04
N MET A 127 17.15 6.09 20.71
CA MET A 127 16.45 5.53 19.55
C MET A 127 17.10 5.98 18.24
N LYS A 128 17.55 7.23 18.18
CA LYS A 128 18.30 7.73 17.02
C LYS A 128 19.60 6.95 16.83
N VAL A 129 20.39 6.77 17.88
CA VAL A 129 21.67 6.02 17.81
C VAL A 129 21.45 4.61 17.27
N LYS A 130 20.39 3.92 17.70
CA LYS A 130 20.06 2.57 17.20
C LYS A 130 19.79 2.55 15.70
N LEU A 131 19.06 3.53 15.18
CA LEU A 131 18.79 3.63 13.75
C LEU A 131 20.02 4.10 12.97
N ASP A 132 20.84 4.97 13.54
CA ASP A 132 22.12 5.40 12.94
C ASP A 132 23.11 4.23 12.79
N GLU A 133 23.16 3.30 13.75
CA GLU A 133 23.96 2.07 13.65
C GLU A 133 23.49 1.17 12.50
N ILE A 134 22.17 1.04 12.30
CA ILE A 134 21.61 0.32 11.14
C ILE A 134 21.99 1.04 9.83
N ILE A 135 21.89 2.38 9.80
CA ILE A 135 22.28 3.20 8.63
C ILE A 135 23.76 3.01 8.29
N ALA A 136 24.64 2.93 9.29
CA ALA A 136 26.06 2.70 9.07
C ALA A 136 26.33 1.38 8.33
N ILE A 137 25.65 0.31 8.74
CA ILE A 137 25.76 -1.01 8.10
C ILE A 137 25.14 -0.98 6.69
N ARG A 138 23.98 -0.34 6.52
CA ARG A 138 23.33 -0.13 5.22
C ARG A 138 24.22 0.63 4.25
N ASN A 139 24.93 1.66 4.71
CA ASN A 139 25.87 2.43 3.89
C ASN A 139 27.11 1.59 3.53
N SER A 140 27.61 0.78 4.46
CA SER A 140 28.66 -0.20 4.13
C SER A 140 28.22 -1.16 3.03
N PHE A 141 27.00 -1.71 3.12
CA PHE A 141 26.43 -2.58 2.09
C PHE A 141 26.27 -1.86 0.74
N ALA A 142 25.72 -0.64 0.72
CA ALA A 142 25.51 0.14 -0.49
C ALA A 142 26.81 0.53 -1.21
N HIS A 143 27.92 0.68 -0.48
CA HIS A 143 29.25 0.95 -1.03
C HIS A 143 30.09 -0.32 -1.25
N PHE A 144 29.46 -1.51 -1.24
CA PHE A 144 30.11 -2.81 -1.41
C PHE A 144 31.28 -3.03 -0.43
N ARG A 145 31.18 -2.49 0.78
CA ARG A 145 32.16 -2.72 1.85
C ARG A 145 31.87 -4.05 2.54
N PRO A 146 32.90 -4.73 3.07
CA PRO A 146 32.71 -6.00 3.76
C PRO A 146 31.77 -5.88 4.95
N LEU A 147 30.78 -6.77 5.02
CA LEU A 147 29.95 -7.02 6.20
C LEU A 147 30.49 -8.22 6.99
N ARG A 148 30.26 -8.19 8.31
CA ARG A 148 30.53 -9.28 9.25
C ARG A 148 29.22 -9.89 9.72
N GLU A 149 29.28 -11.11 10.25
CA GLU A 149 28.09 -11.76 10.84
C GLU A 149 27.54 -10.97 12.03
N ASP A 150 28.42 -10.40 12.86
CA ASP A 150 28.04 -9.54 13.99
C ASP A 150 27.21 -8.31 13.54
N ASP A 151 27.39 -7.80 12.32
CA ASP A 151 26.60 -6.69 11.80
C ASP A 151 25.12 -7.08 11.65
N ILE A 152 24.83 -8.35 11.35
CA ILE A 152 23.46 -8.86 11.25
C ILE A 152 22.79 -8.83 12.62
N ASP A 153 23.51 -9.23 13.66
CA ASP A 153 23.00 -9.22 15.03
C ASP A 153 22.76 -7.79 15.53
N VAL A 154 23.63 -6.84 15.16
CA VAL A 154 23.39 -5.40 15.40
C VAL A 154 22.11 -4.94 14.72
N ILE A 155 21.89 -5.27 13.44
CA ILE A 155 20.66 -4.92 12.73
C ILE A 155 19.44 -5.49 13.46
N ARG A 156 19.43 -6.79 13.76
CA ARG A 156 18.28 -7.46 14.40
C ARG A 156 18.00 -6.87 15.78
N GLN A 157 19.01 -6.69 16.62
CA GLN A 157 18.85 -6.19 17.98
C GLN A 157 18.36 -4.74 17.99
N ASN A 158 18.93 -3.88 17.14
CA ASN A 158 18.52 -2.49 17.08
C ASN A 158 17.16 -2.30 16.42
N ALA A 159 16.84 -3.08 15.38
CA ALA A 159 15.51 -3.07 14.77
C ALA A 159 14.46 -3.51 15.78
N LYS A 160 14.71 -4.58 16.55
CA LYS A 160 13.81 -5.03 17.60
C LYS A 160 13.53 -3.93 18.62
N HIS A 161 14.57 -3.24 19.10
CA HIS A 161 14.39 -2.19 20.10
C HIS A 161 13.75 -0.91 19.54
N ALA A 162 14.13 -0.50 18.35
CA ALA A 162 13.67 0.76 17.76
C ALA A 162 12.29 0.65 17.11
N LEU A 163 11.92 -0.53 16.60
CA LEU A 163 10.70 -0.72 15.82
C LEU A 163 9.59 -1.46 16.56
N MET A 164 9.76 -1.86 17.83
CA MET A 164 8.73 -2.63 18.56
C MET A 164 7.39 -1.91 18.62
N ASP A 165 7.37 -0.64 19.02
CA ASP A 165 6.12 0.13 19.13
C ASP A 165 5.64 0.61 17.74
N ILE A 166 6.56 0.78 16.80
CA ILE A 166 6.25 1.07 15.38
C ILE A 166 5.52 -0.13 14.76
N GLU A 167 5.95 -1.35 15.06
CA GLU A 167 5.31 -2.58 14.61
C GLU A 167 3.87 -2.68 15.14
N VAL A 168 3.66 -2.40 16.43
CA VAL A 168 2.31 -2.33 17.02
C VAL A 168 1.45 -1.28 16.31
N TYR A 169 2.01 -0.08 16.08
CA TYR A 169 1.32 0.99 15.39
C TYR A 169 0.93 0.60 13.95
N LEU A 170 1.86 0.07 13.15
CA LEU A 170 1.63 -0.32 11.75
C LEU A 170 0.68 -1.52 11.63
N SER A 171 0.72 -2.45 12.59
CA SER A 171 -0.22 -3.56 12.66
C SER A 171 -1.63 -3.06 12.98
N ASN A 172 -1.80 -2.15 13.96
CA ASN A 172 -3.11 -1.53 14.21
C ASN A 172 -3.62 -0.70 13.03
N LEU A 173 -2.71 0.00 12.33
CA LEU A 173 -3.04 0.78 11.15
C LEU A 173 -3.58 -0.12 10.02
N THR A 174 -2.96 -1.28 9.81
CA THR A 174 -3.30 -2.14 8.65
C THR A 174 -4.33 -3.22 8.95
N ILE A 175 -4.50 -3.62 10.22
CA ILE A 175 -5.39 -4.73 10.61
C ILE A 175 -6.63 -4.17 11.32
N CYS A 176 -7.64 -3.81 10.53
CA CYS A 176 -8.96 -3.38 11.02
C CYS A 176 -10.00 -4.50 10.83
N ASN A 177 -9.99 -5.48 11.74
CA ASN A 177 -10.87 -6.65 11.65
C ASN A 177 -12.15 -6.52 12.49
N ASP A 178 -12.17 -5.63 13.46
CA ASP A 178 -13.28 -5.52 14.40
C ASP A 178 -14.44 -4.79 13.73
N ILE A 179 -15.62 -5.41 13.71
CA ILE A 179 -16.82 -4.77 13.18
C ILE A 179 -17.23 -3.66 14.14
N VAL A 180 -17.52 -2.47 13.60
CA VAL A 180 -18.06 -1.38 14.42
C VAL A 180 -19.46 -1.78 14.92
N PRO A 181 -19.70 -1.81 16.25
CA PRO A 181 -20.96 -2.29 16.81
C PRO A 181 -22.17 -1.49 16.31
N THR A 182 -23.24 -2.18 15.94
CA THR A 182 -24.47 -1.57 15.39
C THR A 182 -25.23 -0.67 16.37
N ASN A 183 -24.96 -0.81 17.68
CA ASN A 183 -25.54 0.01 18.73
C ASN A 183 -24.69 1.25 19.07
N THR A 184 -23.59 1.52 18.34
CA THR A 184 -22.82 2.75 18.52
C THR A 184 -23.69 3.98 18.28
N GLN A 185 -23.44 5.04 19.04
CA GLN A 185 -24.15 6.30 18.91
C GLN A 185 -23.44 7.31 18.01
N ASP A 186 -22.25 6.96 17.54
CA ASP A 186 -21.41 7.80 16.68
C ASP A 186 -22.18 8.26 15.42
N SER A 187 -22.20 9.56 15.17
CA SER A 187 -22.91 10.18 14.04
C SER A 187 -22.36 9.72 12.70
N TRP A 188 -21.03 9.70 12.55
CA TRP A 188 -20.35 9.27 11.33
C TRP A 188 -20.72 7.83 10.95
N TYR A 189 -20.89 6.94 11.94
CA TYR A 189 -21.27 5.55 11.69
C TYR A 189 -22.67 5.49 11.08
N LYS A 190 -23.63 6.18 11.71
CA LYS A 190 -25.02 6.22 11.24
C LYS A 190 -25.11 6.83 9.84
N ALA A 191 -24.36 7.91 9.59
CA ALA A 191 -24.34 8.56 8.29
C ALA A 191 -23.77 7.62 7.20
N LEU A 192 -22.56 7.09 7.40
CA LEU A 192 -21.89 6.23 6.40
C LEU A 192 -22.60 4.89 6.20
N LYS A 193 -23.16 4.28 7.26
CA LYS A 193 -23.79 2.96 7.16
C LYS A 193 -25.04 2.95 6.29
N THR A 194 -25.73 4.09 6.17
CA THR A 194 -26.92 4.25 5.33
C THR A 194 -26.60 4.47 3.86
N LEU A 195 -25.34 4.71 3.51
CA LEU A 195 -24.93 4.92 2.13
C LEU A 195 -24.80 3.58 1.39
N GLY A 196 -25.22 3.58 0.13
CA GLY A 196 -25.14 2.44 -0.77
C GLY A 196 -25.97 2.65 -2.03
N SER A 197 -25.84 1.73 -2.97
CA SER A 197 -26.69 1.59 -4.15
C SER A 197 -26.78 0.12 -4.55
N ASP A 198 -27.49 -0.19 -5.64
CA ASP A 198 -27.62 -1.57 -6.13
C ASP A 198 -26.26 -2.21 -6.50
N HIS A 199 -25.27 -1.38 -6.83
CA HIS A 199 -23.92 -1.81 -7.22
C HIS A 199 -22.88 -1.58 -6.13
N LEU A 200 -23.26 -1.02 -4.98
CA LEU A 200 -22.31 -0.55 -3.98
C LEU A 200 -22.84 -0.75 -2.56
N SER A 201 -22.06 -1.41 -1.73
CA SER A 201 -22.34 -1.53 -0.29
C SER A 201 -21.17 -1.09 0.56
N ILE A 202 -21.46 -0.59 1.77
CA ILE A 202 -20.46 -0.13 2.73
C ILE A 202 -20.45 -1.00 3.99
N GLN A 203 -19.25 -1.40 4.40
CA GLN A 203 -18.95 -2.02 5.67
C GLN A 203 -17.97 -1.14 6.45
N LEU A 204 -18.19 -1.06 7.77
CA LEU A 204 -17.38 -0.26 8.68
C LEU A 204 -16.67 -1.21 9.65
N ARG A 205 -15.34 -1.12 9.68
CA ARG A 205 -14.48 -1.86 10.61
C ARG A 205 -13.56 -0.89 11.34
N GLN A 206 -12.92 -1.37 12.40
CA GLN A 206 -12.00 -0.58 13.19
C GLN A 206 -10.83 -1.43 13.68
N SER A 207 -9.77 -0.75 14.10
CA SER A 207 -8.64 -1.37 14.78
C SER A 207 -8.98 -1.74 16.23
N GLN A 208 -8.20 -2.65 16.81
CA GLN A 208 -8.37 -3.09 18.19
C GLN A 208 -8.22 -1.96 19.22
N ASN A 209 -7.39 -0.95 18.91
CA ASN A 209 -7.22 0.23 19.74
C ASN A 209 -8.24 1.34 19.46
N PHE A 210 -9.21 1.11 18.57
CA PHE A 210 -10.27 2.05 18.19
C PHE A 210 -9.78 3.37 17.57
N GLU A 211 -8.51 3.50 17.23
CA GLU A 211 -7.96 4.73 16.64
C GLU A 211 -8.18 4.81 15.13
N TRP A 212 -8.37 3.68 14.46
CA TRP A 212 -8.47 3.57 13.01
C TRP A 212 -9.83 3.04 12.59
N ILE A 213 -10.43 3.69 11.61
CA ILE A 213 -11.70 3.29 11.01
C ILE A 213 -11.45 2.94 9.55
N ASP A 214 -11.76 1.70 9.17
CA ASP A 214 -11.74 1.22 7.80
C ASP A 214 -13.16 1.25 7.22
N VAL A 215 -13.38 2.18 6.29
CA VAL A 215 -14.59 2.25 5.49
C VAL A 215 -14.36 1.39 4.24
N THR A 216 -14.91 0.18 4.24
CA THR A 216 -14.80 -0.76 3.14
C THR A 216 -15.99 -0.62 2.19
N LEU A 217 -15.72 -0.31 0.94
CA LEU A 217 -16.69 -0.25 -0.15
C LEU A 217 -16.58 -1.52 -0.99
N PHE A 218 -17.71 -2.20 -1.22
CA PHE A 218 -17.82 -3.32 -2.13
C PHE A 218 -18.58 -2.91 -3.37
N PHE A 219 -17.87 -2.76 -4.48
CA PHE A 219 -18.41 -2.43 -5.80
C PHE A 219 -18.66 -3.73 -6.57
N SER A 220 -19.92 -3.99 -6.88
CA SER A 220 -20.38 -5.18 -7.61
C SER A 220 -21.14 -4.74 -8.86
N PRO A 221 -20.46 -4.58 -10.01
CA PRO A 221 -21.14 -4.25 -11.26
C PRO A 221 -22.07 -5.39 -11.70
N PRO A 222 -22.96 -5.14 -12.68
CA PRO A 222 -23.79 -6.16 -13.29
C PRO A 222 -22.99 -7.39 -13.73
N ARG A 223 -23.63 -8.56 -13.64
CA ARG A 223 -23.02 -9.84 -13.98
C ARG A 223 -22.78 -9.93 -15.49
N SER A 224 -21.61 -10.40 -15.87
CA SER A 224 -21.28 -10.65 -17.27
C SER A 224 -21.46 -12.13 -17.62
N SER A 225 -22.15 -12.41 -18.73
CA SER A 225 -22.38 -13.78 -19.21
C SER A 225 -21.08 -14.43 -19.69
N VAL A 226 -20.91 -15.69 -19.35
CA VAL A 226 -19.80 -16.55 -19.79
C VAL A 226 -20.39 -17.62 -20.70
N ASP A 227 -19.94 -17.70 -21.96
CA ASP A 227 -20.28 -18.84 -22.81
C ASP A 227 -19.55 -20.09 -22.29
N ALA A 228 -20.33 -21.08 -21.85
CA ALA A 228 -19.81 -22.30 -21.24
C ALA A 228 -19.29 -23.33 -22.26
N ASN A 229 -19.51 -23.11 -23.56
CA ASN A 229 -19.26 -24.12 -24.59
C ASN A 229 -17.84 -24.06 -25.19
N SER A 230 -17.18 -22.91 -25.15
CA SER A 230 -15.78 -22.77 -25.51
C SER A 230 -14.94 -23.00 -24.25
N GLY A 231 -13.89 -23.83 -24.31
CA GLY A 231 -12.96 -24.03 -23.18
C GLY A 231 -12.25 -22.75 -22.70
N TRP A 232 -12.51 -21.61 -23.34
CA TRP A 232 -12.08 -20.26 -23.01
C TRP A 232 -13.26 -19.29 -23.05
N VAL A 233 -13.12 -18.12 -22.42
CA VAL A 233 -14.09 -17.03 -22.46
C VAL A 233 -13.35 -15.68 -22.47
N ASP A 234 -13.87 -14.76 -23.27
CA ASP A 234 -13.55 -13.33 -23.21
C ASP A 234 -14.79 -12.59 -22.72
N VAL A 235 -14.65 -11.81 -21.66
CA VAL A 235 -15.77 -11.16 -20.99
C VAL A 235 -15.45 -9.70 -20.74
N ASN A 236 -16.39 -8.82 -21.06
CA ASN A 236 -16.30 -7.42 -20.67
C ASN A 236 -16.76 -7.24 -19.23
N VAL A 237 -15.93 -6.59 -18.42
CA VAL A 237 -16.23 -6.24 -17.02
C VAL A 237 -16.04 -4.76 -16.81
N VAL A 238 -16.82 -4.19 -15.89
CA VAL A 238 -16.66 -2.80 -15.49
C VAL A 238 -15.49 -2.69 -14.50
N LYS A 239 -14.48 -1.93 -14.91
CA LYS A 239 -13.36 -1.51 -14.07
C LYS A 239 -13.72 -0.21 -13.35
N LEU A 240 -13.57 -0.23 -12.03
CA LEU A 240 -13.54 0.96 -11.19
C LEU A 240 -12.09 1.41 -11.00
N ASP A 241 -11.78 2.65 -11.39
CA ASP A 241 -10.45 3.23 -11.25
C ASP A 241 -10.24 3.83 -9.85
N SER A 242 -9.64 3.04 -8.96
CA SER A 242 -9.42 3.38 -7.55
C SER A 242 -8.63 4.68 -7.33
N PRO A 243 -7.47 4.93 -7.98
CA PRO A 243 -6.74 6.19 -7.80
C PRO A 243 -7.51 7.42 -8.33
N ALA A 244 -8.37 7.26 -9.34
CA ALA A 244 -9.18 8.37 -9.87
C ALA A 244 -10.16 8.91 -8.82
N ILE A 245 -10.67 8.06 -7.92
CA ILE A 245 -11.53 8.48 -6.79
C ILE A 245 -10.82 9.56 -5.95
N LEU A 246 -9.53 9.39 -5.67
CA LEU A 246 -8.78 10.34 -4.85
C LEU A 246 -8.48 11.66 -5.58
N SER A 247 -8.56 11.66 -6.91
CA SER A 247 -8.41 12.87 -7.73
C SER A 247 -9.73 13.63 -7.86
N GLU A 248 -10.84 12.91 -8.03
CA GLU A 248 -12.18 13.49 -8.17
C GLU A 248 -12.82 13.89 -6.83
N PHE A 249 -12.40 13.27 -5.71
CA PHE A 249 -12.89 13.58 -4.35
C PHE A 249 -11.73 13.97 -3.41
N PRO A 250 -11.21 15.21 -3.53
CA PRO A 250 -10.11 15.69 -2.69
C PRO A 250 -10.40 15.62 -1.19
N GLU A 251 -11.67 15.74 -0.77
CA GLU A 251 -12.07 15.64 0.64
C GLU A 251 -11.77 14.25 1.22
N LEU A 252 -11.93 13.18 0.43
CA LEU A 252 -11.52 11.84 0.84
C LEU A 252 -10.01 11.75 0.91
N LYS A 253 -9.30 12.14 -0.16
CA LYS A 253 -7.83 12.14 -0.20
C LYS A 253 -7.19 12.91 0.97
N ASN A 254 -7.79 14.03 1.36
CA ASN A 254 -7.26 14.89 2.41
C ASN A 254 -7.40 14.28 3.80
N ASN A 255 -8.43 13.46 4.03
CA ASN A 255 -8.77 12.94 5.35
C ASN A 255 -8.42 11.46 5.56
N ILE A 256 -8.22 10.67 4.50
CA ILE A 256 -7.72 9.30 4.63
C ILE A 256 -6.23 9.27 4.95
N VAL A 257 -5.79 8.18 5.60
CA VAL A 257 -4.39 7.79 5.61
C VAL A 257 -4.03 7.12 4.29
N TYR A 258 -4.83 6.16 3.85
CA TYR A 258 -4.63 5.47 2.59
C TYR A 258 -5.92 4.90 1.99
N LEU A 259 -5.83 4.56 0.71
CA LEU A 259 -6.77 3.74 -0.05
C LEU A 259 -6.07 2.50 -0.56
N THR A 260 -6.60 1.32 -0.26
CA THR A 260 -6.16 0.05 -0.87
C THR A 260 -7.29 -0.60 -1.62
N GLU A 261 -6.95 -1.47 -2.57
CA GLU A 261 -7.92 -2.28 -3.29
C GLU A 261 -7.70 -3.78 -3.08
N GLY A 262 -8.74 -4.55 -3.37
CA GLY A 262 -8.68 -5.99 -3.50
C GLY A 262 -9.83 -6.47 -4.39
N GLN A 263 -9.77 -7.71 -4.84
CA GLN A 263 -10.79 -8.25 -5.73
C GLN A 263 -11.25 -9.61 -5.25
N GLN A 264 -12.55 -9.84 -5.41
CA GLN A 264 -13.15 -11.16 -5.24
C GLN A 264 -13.84 -11.54 -6.54
N ARG A 265 -13.68 -12.81 -6.92
CA ARG A 265 -14.29 -13.37 -8.11
C ARG A 265 -14.94 -14.70 -7.80
N ARG A 266 -16.08 -14.93 -8.44
CA ARG A 266 -16.75 -16.22 -8.45
C ARG A 266 -17.42 -16.41 -9.79
N VAL A 267 -17.26 -17.57 -10.40
CA VAL A 267 -18.10 -17.96 -11.53
C VAL A 267 -19.24 -18.83 -10.98
N SER A 268 -20.48 -18.42 -11.22
CA SER A 268 -21.69 -19.14 -10.81
C SER A 268 -22.68 -19.11 -11.95
N ASP A 269 -23.29 -20.25 -12.28
CA ASP A 269 -24.41 -20.35 -13.22
C ASP A 269 -24.15 -19.69 -14.60
N ASN A 270 -22.93 -19.85 -15.13
CA ASN A 270 -22.46 -19.21 -16.37
C ASN A 270 -22.36 -17.67 -16.32
N PHE A 271 -22.23 -17.10 -15.13
CA PHE A 271 -21.95 -15.69 -14.94
C PHE A 271 -20.65 -15.49 -14.17
N LEU A 272 -19.86 -14.50 -14.61
CA LEU A 272 -18.78 -13.96 -13.82
C LEU A 272 -19.38 -12.96 -12.82
N VAL A 273 -19.23 -13.26 -11.53
CA VAL A 273 -19.47 -12.32 -10.43
C VAL A 273 -18.11 -11.75 -10.03
N TYR A 274 -17.96 -10.45 -10.28
CA TYR A 274 -16.78 -9.67 -9.93
C TYR A 274 -17.16 -8.64 -8.87
N THR A 275 -16.40 -8.60 -7.78
CA THR A 275 -16.56 -7.58 -6.75
C THR A 275 -15.20 -6.95 -6.48
N LYS A 276 -15.11 -5.63 -6.67
CA LYS A 276 -13.96 -4.85 -6.27
C LYS A 276 -14.18 -4.32 -4.85
N ARG A 277 -13.22 -4.56 -3.97
CA ARG A 277 -13.19 -4.06 -2.61
C ARG A 277 -12.25 -2.87 -2.54
N LEU A 278 -12.71 -1.74 -2.01
CA LEU A 278 -11.90 -0.57 -1.71
C LEU A 278 -11.91 -0.33 -0.21
N ASN A 279 -10.76 -0.08 0.39
CA ASN A 279 -10.62 0.15 1.82
C ASN A 279 -10.04 1.55 2.04
N PHE A 280 -10.87 2.44 2.59
CA PHE A 280 -10.49 3.80 2.96
C PHE A 280 -10.19 3.82 4.45
N LEU A 281 -8.91 3.98 4.82
CA LEU A 281 -8.53 4.05 6.21
C LEU A 281 -8.52 5.50 6.70
N PHE A 282 -9.24 5.78 7.77
CA PHE A 282 -9.25 7.07 8.46
C PHE A 282 -8.69 6.92 9.87
N LYS A 283 -8.03 7.98 10.36
CA LYS A 283 -7.90 8.17 11.80
C LYS A 283 -9.25 8.61 12.36
N ARG A 284 -9.71 8.02 13.46
CA ARG A 284 -11.05 8.26 14.01
C ARG A 284 -11.34 9.74 14.23
N ASP A 285 -10.46 10.45 14.92
CA ASP A 285 -10.64 11.88 15.21
C ASP A 285 -10.73 12.72 13.93
N ALA A 286 -10.01 12.34 12.86
CA ALA A 286 -10.07 13.03 11.59
C ALA A 286 -11.41 12.78 10.89
N LEU A 287 -11.92 11.55 10.93
CA LEU A 287 -13.25 11.20 10.42
C LEU A 287 -14.36 11.95 11.17
N GLU A 288 -14.29 11.99 12.50
CA GLU A 288 -15.27 12.69 13.34
C GLU A 288 -15.26 14.20 13.08
N LYS A 289 -14.07 14.80 12.95
CA LYS A 289 -13.93 16.23 12.69
C LYS A 289 -14.41 16.64 11.30
N ALA A 290 -14.21 15.78 10.29
CA ALA A 290 -14.53 16.06 8.89
C ALA A 290 -15.75 15.27 8.39
N GLU A 291 -16.63 14.82 9.30
CA GLU A 291 -17.75 13.91 8.98
C GLU A 291 -18.59 14.42 7.81
N VAL A 292 -19.03 15.67 7.85
CA VAL A 292 -19.91 16.27 6.83
C VAL A 292 -19.25 16.26 5.45
N GLU A 293 -17.96 16.60 5.38
CA GLU A 293 -17.20 16.62 4.13
C GLU A 293 -17.01 15.20 3.57
N ILE A 294 -16.65 14.25 4.43
CA ILE A 294 -16.40 12.86 4.06
C ILE A 294 -17.69 12.18 3.59
N VAL A 295 -18.77 12.29 4.37
CA VAL A 295 -20.09 11.74 4.01
C VAL A 295 -20.59 12.34 2.71
N GLY A 296 -20.48 13.67 2.55
CA GLY A 296 -20.84 14.36 1.32
C GLY A 296 -20.03 13.88 0.11
N ALA A 297 -18.72 13.61 0.28
CA ALA A 297 -17.89 13.07 -0.78
C ALA A 297 -18.28 11.64 -1.16
N PHE A 298 -18.58 10.76 -0.18
CA PHE A 298 -19.10 9.42 -0.47
C PHE A 298 -20.45 9.46 -1.21
N GLN A 299 -21.36 10.36 -0.82
CA GLN A 299 -22.65 10.53 -1.50
C GLN A 299 -22.47 10.94 -2.97
N ARG A 300 -21.61 11.94 -3.24
CA ARG A 300 -21.31 12.37 -4.62
C ARG A 300 -20.61 11.28 -5.43
N MET A 301 -19.71 10.52 -4.79
CA MET A 301 -19.05 9.38 -5.44
C MET A 301 -20.06 8.31 -5.83
N ILE A 302 -20.97 7.92 -4.92
CA ILE A 302 -22.02 6.93 -5.23
C ILE A 302 -22.93 7.42 -6.36
N LEU A 303 -23.33 8.70 -6.34
CA LEU A 303 -24.13 9.28 -7.42
C LEU A 303 -23.40 9.20 -8.77
N MET A 304 -22.14 9.64 -8.83
CA MET A 304 -21.32 9.59 -10.05
C MET A 304 -21.14 8.14 -10.54
N LEU A 305 -20.90 7.19 -9.64
CA LEU A 305 -20.79 5.78 -10.02
C LEU A 305 -22.10 5.24 -10.61
N ASN A 306 -23.25 5.61 -10.06
CA ASN A 306 -24.54 5.19 -10.61
C ASN A 306 -24.80 5.83 -11.99
N GLU A 307 -24.51 7.13 -12.15
CA GLU A 307 -24.63 7.83 -13.44
C GLU A 307 -23.72 7.22 -14.51
N GLU A 308 -22.45 6.95 -14.17
CA GLU A 308 -21.51 6.31 -15.10
C GLU A 308 -21.87 4.85 -15.39
N MET A 309 -22.43 4.11 -14.44
CA MET A 309 -22.96 2.77 -14.66
C MET A 309 -24.14 2.78 -15.63
N GLU A 310 -25.06 3.73 -15.49
CA GLU A 310 -26.19 3.89 -16.40
C GLU A 310 -25.71 4.20 -17.83
N LEU A 311 -24.73 5.11 -17.96
CA LEU A 311 -24.10 5.41 -19.24
C LEU A 311 -23.47 4.18 -19.89
N LEU A 312 -22.69 3.40 -19.13
CA LEU A 312 -22.05 2.17 -19.63
C LEU A 312 -23.07 1.08 -20.02
N SER A 313 -24.26 1.09 -19.42
CA SER A 313 -25.33 0.16 -19.80
C SER A 313 -26.02 0.53 -21.12
N GLN A 314 -25.94 1.81 -21.51
CA GLN A 314 -26.54 2.34 -22.74
C GLN A 314 -25.54 2.41 -23.90
N ASP A 315 -24.26 2.65 -23.60
CA ASP A 315 -23.17 2.77 -24.57
C ASP A 315 -21.91 2.08 -24.04
N GLU A 316 -21.58 0.92 -24.61
CA GLU A 316 -20.39 0.14 -24.22
C GLU A 316 -19.06 0.86 -24.52
N LEU A 317 -19.08 1.92 -25.36
CA LEU A 317 -17.91 2.75 -25.67
C LEU A 317 -17.81 3.99 -24.76
N ALA A 318 -18.82 4.27 -23.94
CA ALA A 318 -18.76 5.35 -22.98
C ALA A 318 -17.59 5.14 -22.01
N ARG A 319 -16.91 6.22 -21.66
CA ARG A 319 -15.87 6.22 -20.63
C ARG A 319 -16.26 7.24 -19.58
N GLY A 320 -16.50 6.73 -18.37
CA GLY A 320 -16.64 7.55 -17.19
C GLY A 320 -15.28 8.06 -16.71
N LYS A 321 -15.31 8.93 -15.71
CA LYS A 321 -14.13 9.35 -14.97
C LYS A 321 -13.64 8.27 -14.01
N LEU A 322 -14.57 7.51 -13.44
CA LEU A 322 -14.27 6.43 -12.48
C LEU A 322 -14.45 5.05 -13.10
N LEU A 323 -15.36 4.91 -14.06
CA LEU A 323 -15.72 3.64 -14.65
C LEU A 323 -15.30 3.51 -16.11
N SER A 324 -14.80 2.33 -16.46
CA SER A 324 -14.51 1.96 -17.84
C SER A 324 -14.76 0.47 -18.07
N THR A 325 -15.02 0.08 -19.30
CA THR A 325 -15.14 -1.33 -19.68
C THR A 325 -13.78 -1.89 -20.06
N VAL A 326 -13.41 -3.03 -19.48
CA VAL A 326 -12.21 -3.79 -19.84
C VAL A 326 -12.56 -5.22 -20.18
N ASN A 327 -11.82 -5.77 -21.15
CA ASN A 327 -11.97 -7.17 -21.54
C ASN A 327 -11.02 -8.05 -20.72
N VAL A 328 -11.57 -9.04 -20.03
CA VAL A 328 -10.84 -10.04 -19.24
C VAL A 328 -11.00 -11.42 -19.87
N PHE A 329 -9.98 -12.24 -19.70
CA PHE A 329 -9.90 -13.57 -20.29
C PHE A 329 -10.03 -14.65 -19.21
N GLY A 330 -10.57 -15.80 -19.57
CA GLY A 330 -10.49 -16.98 -18.73
C GLY A 330 -10.58 -18.29 -19.49
N PHE A 331 -10.22 -19.38 -18.83
CA PHE A 331 -10.33 -20.73 -19.40
C PHE A 331 -10.70 -21.75 -18.33
N LYS A 332 -11.24 -22.88 -18.80
CA LYS A 332 -11.58 -24.02 -17.95
C LYS A 332 -10.40 -24.99 -17.93
N GLU A 333 -9.80 -25.19 -16.76
CA GLU A 333 -8.77 -26.21 -16.60
C GLU A 333 -9.41 -27.60 -16.74
N LYS A 334 -8.74 -28.52 -17.46
CA LYS A 334 -9.25 -29.87 -17.71
C LYS A 334 -9.41 -30.69 -16.42
N ASP A 335 -8.50 -30.47 -15.47
CA ASP A 335 -8.35 -31.27 -14.26
C ASP A 335 -8.79 -30.54 -12.98
N ALA A 336 -9.27 -29.30 -13.08
CA ALA A 336 -9.76 -28.52 -11.95
C ALA A 336 -11.24 -28.13 -12.13
N PRO A 337 -12.08 -28.28 -11.09
CA PRO A 337 -13.47 -27.83 -11.15
C PRO A 337 -13.52 -26.31 -11.07
N GLY A 338 -13.47 -25.62 -12.22
CA GLY A 338 -13.72 -24.18 -12.26
C GLY A 338 -13.14 -23.45 -13.46
N TRP A 339 -13.55 -22.19 -13.59
CA TRP A 339 -12.96 -21.23 -14.51
C TRP A 339 -11.78 -20.52 -13.84
N LYS A 340 -10.66 -20.43 -14.56
CA LYS A 340 -9.53 -19.58 -14.21
C LYS A 340 -9.65 -18.28 -14.98
N MET A 341 -9.87 -17.18 -14.26
CA MET A 341 -10.03 -15.84 -14.84
C MET A 341 -8.79 -14.98 -14.55
N TYR A 342 -8.38 -14.22 -15.55
CA TYR A 342 -7.27 -13.27 -15.55
C TYR A 342 -7.85 -11.85 -15.48
N LEU A 343 -7.83 -11.26 -14.29
CA LEU A 343 -8.47 -9.98 -13.97
C LEU A 343 -7.49 -8.81 -13.86
N GLU A 344 -6.24 -8.97 -14.30
CA GLU A 344 -5.18 -7.96 -14.16
C GLU A 344 -5.59 -6.63 -14.83
N LYS A 345 -6.38 -6.67 -15.90
CA LYS A 345 -6.90 -5.47 -16.57
C LYS A 345 -7.94 -4.72 -15.75
N ALA A 346 -8.65 -5.39 -14.83
CA ALA A 346 -9.62 -4.78 -13.92
C ALA A 346 -8.97 -4.21 -12.64
N GLU A 347 -7.70 -4.56 -12.38
CA GLU A 347 -6.87 -3.96 -11.32
C GLU A 347 -6.42 -2.53 -11.70
N SER A 348 -6.15 -1.72 -10.69
CA SER A 348 -5.53 -0.39 -10.83
C SER A 348 -4.12 -0.46 -10.26
N PRO A 349 -3.12 -1.01 -10.96
CA PRO A 349 -1.75 -1.05 -10.46
C PRO A 349 -1.23 0.38 -10.22
N PRO A 350 -0.50 0.65 -9.12
CA PRO A 350 0.01 1.99 -8.83
C PRO A 350 0.87 2.56 -9.97
N SER A 351 0.58 3.80 -10.32
CA SER A 351 1.21 4.59 -11.38
C SER A 351 1.90 5.84 -10.82
N GLU A 352 2.84 6.43 -11.58
CA GLU A 352 3.60 7.60 -11.17
C GLU A 352 2.73 8.83 -10.86
N ASN A 353 1.56 8.92 -11.50
CA ASN A 353 0.65 10.06 -11.39
C ASN A 353 -0.43 9.84 -10.32
N ASP A 354 -0.47 8.67 -9.69
CA ASP A 354 -1.48 8.36 -8.69
C ASP A 354 -1.22 9.19 -7.41
N PRO A 355 -2.26 9.48 -6.62
CA PRO A 355 -2.07 10.07 -5.31
C PRO A 355 -1.24 9.16 -4.39
N PRO A 356 -0.30 9.68 -3.58
CA PRO A 356 0.47 8.87 -2.63
C PRO A 356 -0.37 8.11 -1.60
N GLU A 357 -1.59 8.58 -1.34
CA GLU A 357 -2.58 7.90 -0.51
C GLU A 357 -3.06 6.57 -1.13
N TYR A 358 -2.91 6.36 -2.44
CA TYR A 358 -3.25 5.11 -3.09
C TYR A 358 -2.13 4.08 -2.94
N TRP A 359 -2.40 3.00 -2.21
CA TRP A 359 -1.41 1.97 -1.86
C TRP A 359 -1.53 0.70 -2.71
N GLY A 360 -2.53 0.62 -3.59
CA GLY A 360 -2.78 -0.54 -4.45
C GLY A 360 -3.31 -1.76 -3.68
N ASP A 361 -3.04 -2.95 -4.21
CA ASP A 361 -3.32 -4.23 -3.55
C ASP A 361 -2.15 -4.64 -2.64
N LEU A 362 -2.42 -4.71 -1.35
CA LEU A 362 -1.45 -5.15 -0.34
C LEU A 362 -1.49 -6.65 -0.08
N GLY A 363 -2.35 -7.40 -0.77
CA GLY A 363 -2.52 -8.83 -0.59
C GLY A 363 -3.05 -9.18 0.80
N TRP A 364 -2.69 -10.37 1.28
CA TRP A 364 -3.05 -10.81 2.61
C TRP A 364 -2.20 -10.09 3.67
N LEU A 365 -2.87 -9.51 4.66
CA LEU A 365 -2.23 -8.77 5.74
C LEU A 365 -1.89 -9.76 6.87
N GLY A 366 -0.62 -10.16 6.94
CA GLY A 366 -0.11 -10.94 8.07
C GLY A 366 -0.11 -10.14 9.37
N SER A 367 0.06 -10.84 10.49
CA SER A 367 0.05 -10.24 11.84
C SER A 367 1.27 -9.38 12.15
N GLU A 368 2.35 -9.48 11.35
CA GLU A 368 3.57 -8.71 11.52
C GLU A 368 3.90 -7.92 10.25
N PHE A 369 3.96 -6.60 10.37
CA PHE A 369 4.20 -5.68 9.26
C PHE A 369 5.67 -5.60 8.86
N VAL A 370 6.60 -5.48 9.81
CA VAL A 370 8.03 -5.34 9.50
C VAL A 370 8.60 -6.64 8.95
N THR A 371 8.32 -7.76 9.61
CA THR A 371 9.02 -9.04 9.39
C THR A 371 8.36 -9.95 8.36
N LYS A 372 7.03 -9.96 8.25
CA LYS A 372 6.28 -10.95 7.46
C LYS A 372 5.56 -10.38 6.24
N ARG A 373 5.68 -9.09 5.98
CA ARG A 373 5.00 -8.45 4.85
C ARG A 373 5.63 -8.81 3.52
N ASP A 374 4.81 -9.26 2.57
CA ASP A 374 5.26 -9.57 1.21
C ASP A 374 5.20 -8.36 0.28
N LYS A 375 4.18 -7.51 0.44
CA LYS A 375 3.98 -6.29 -0.35
C LYS A 375 3.99 -5.04 0.53
N PHE A 376 4.85 -4.09 0.16
CA PHE A 376 4.85 -2.75 0.75
C PHE A 376 4.14 -1.75 -0.17
N PRO A 377 3.50 -0.70 0.38
CA PRO A 377 2.93 0.37 -0.41
C PRO A 377 3.92 0.94 -1.40
N TRP A 378 3.43 1.28 -2.58
CA TRP A 378 4.19 1.93 -3.65
C TRP A 378 5.41 1.12 -4.13
N MET A 379 5.47 -0.19 -3.85
CA MET A 379 6.44 -1.11 -4.45
C MET A 379 5.75 -1.91 -5.56
N PRO A 380 6.40 -2.11 -6.72
CA PRO A 380 5.79 -2.78 -7.87
C PRO A 380 5.69 -4.30 -7.72
N SER A 381 6.55 -4.88 -6.88
CA SER A 381 6.74 -6.31 -6.79
C SER A 381 6.73 -6.78 -5.34
N SER A 382 6.30 -8.02 -5.17
CA SER A 382 6.43 -8.72 -3.90
C SER A 382 7.91 -8.92 -3.55
N VAL A 383 8.22 -8.80 -2.27
CA VAL A 383 9.57 -8.92 -1.70
C VAL A 383 9.87 -10.37 -1.33
N SER A 384 8.83 -11.12 -0.99
CA SER A 384 8.85 -12.55 -0.72
C SER A 384 7.69 -13.23 -1.43
N ASN A 385 7.85 -14.50 -1.73
CA ASN A 385 6.76 -15.33 -2.24
C ASN A 385 6.27 -16.20 -1.09
N SER A 386 5.11 -15.89 -0.52
CA SER A 386 4.47 -16.69 0.52
C SER A 386 3.77 -17.93 -0.05
N SER A 387 4.02 -18.28 -1.32
CA SER A 387 3.48 -19.47 -1.96
C SER A 387 4.12 -20.72 -1.35
N PHE A 388 3.57 -21.14 -0.21
CA PHE A 388 3.71 -22.48 0.35
C PHE A 388 2.33 -23.06 0.60
#